data_AF-A0A7R8ZYV9-F1
#
_entry.id   AF-A0A7R8ZYV9-F1
#
_cell.length_a   1.000
_cell.length_b   1.000
_cell.length_c   1.000
_cell.angle_alpha   90.00
_cell.angle_beta   90.00
_cell.angle_gamma   90.00
#
_symmetry.space_group_name_H-M   'P 1'
#
loop_
_entity.id
_entity.type
_entity.pdbx_description
1 polymer ?
#
loop_
_entity_poly.entity_id
_entity_poly.type
_entity_poly.pdbx_seq_one_letter_code
_entity_poly.pdbx_strand_id
1 'polypeptide(L)'
;MTGAGMMDCKKALTETNGDMEKAVDLLRQKGLAVAAKRAGRATSEGVIATYIHGGGKLGVMVEVGCETDFVAKTDQFQDFARDIAMHIAAANPVSVSREEVPEDVVAREKEIYIQQALDSGKPAEIAEKMVHGVAMQIKYKRILLKLSGEALMGEDSFGINTDVIAYVAREIKGIISMGVEPGLVIGAGNIFRGVAGASRGMDRATADNMGMLATVMNSLALQDALERTGVDTRVMSAIPMQSVCEPYIRRRATRHLEKGRAVIFAAGTGNPYFTTDSAGVLRALEIDADLIIKATKVDGVYDKDPVLFDDAIRYERLDYEEVLIKGLKVMDAAGIALARDDDKPIMVLNM
;
A
#
# COMPACT_ATOMS: atom_id res chain seq x y z
N MET A 1 -16.74 -8.89 15.55
CA MET A 1 -16.68 -10.10 16.41
C MET A 1 -15.43 -10.91 16.03
N THR A 2 -14.70 -11.48 17.00
CA THR A 2 -13.34 -12.06 16.79
C THR A 2 -13.30 -13.44 16.13
N GLY A 3 -14.45 -14.05 15.81
CA GLY A 3 -14.52 -15.40 15.21
C GLY A 3 -14.05 -16.55 16.13
N ALA A 4 -13.73 -16.26 17.40
CA ALA A 4 -13.23 -17.24 18.36
C ALA A 4 -14.36 -18.08 18.99
N GLY A 5 -14.08 -19.35 19.28
CA GLY A 5 -15.03 -20.24 19.95
C GLY A 5 -15.37 -19.78 21.36
N MET A 6 -16.59 -20.07 21.84
CA MET A 6 -17.10 -19.56 23.12
C MET A 6 -16.23 -19.92 24.34
N MET A 7 -15.54 -21.07 24.30
CA MET A 7 -14.56 -21.47 25.31
C MET A 7 -13.29 -20.61 25.29
N ASP A 8 -12.82 -20.21 24.12
CA ASP A 8 -11.65 -19.34 23.98
C ASP A 8 -12.00 -17.92 24.40
N CYS A 9 -13.20 -17.43 24.09
CA CYS A 9 -13.71 -16.16 24.61
C CYS A 9 -13.78 -16.15 26.13
N LYS A 10 -14.26 -17.24 26.76
CA LYS A 10 -14.32 -17.36 28.22
C LYS A 10 -12.93 -17.39 28.85
N LYS A 11 -11.99 -18.14 28.27
CA LYS A 11 -10.59 -18.17 28.73
C LYS A 11 -9.91 -16.82 28.58
N ALA A 12 -10.09 -16.16 27.45
CA ALA A 12 -9.54 -14.84 27.20
C ALA A 12 -10.06 -13.83 28.22
N LEU A 13 -11.37 -13.81 28.49
CA LEU A 13 -11.95 -12.95 29.53
C LEU A 13 -11.45 -13.29 30.94
N THR A 14 -11.18 -14.56 31.22
CA THR A 14 -10.65 -14.97 32.52
C THR A 14 -9.19 -14.54 32.68
N GLU A 15 -8.38 -14.73 31.64
CA GLU A 15 -6.97 -14.31 31.59
C GLU A 15 -6.81 -12.78 31.64
N THR A 16 -7.82 -12.04 31.20
CA THR A 16 -7.80 -10.56 31.20
C THR A 16 -8.62 -9.94 32.35
N ASN A 17 -9.01 -10.73 33.36
CA ASN A 17 -9.79 -10.28 34.51
C ASN A 17 -11.11 -9.55 34.14
N GLY A 18 -11.78 -10.01 33.07
CA GLY A 18 -13.03 -9.45 32.58
C GLY A 18 -12.88 -8.22 31.69
N ASP A 19 -11.64 -7.78 31.42
CA ASP A 19 -11.36 -6.68 30.50
C ASP A 19 -11.61 -7.14 29.04
N MET A 20 -12.68 -6.61 28.45
CA MET A 20 -13.17 -6.97 27.12
C MET A 20 -12.21 -6.58 25.99
N GLU A 21 -11.56 -5.41 26.07
CA GLU A 21 -10.63 -4.96 25.04
C GLU A 21 -9.37 -5.83 25.04
N LYS A 22 -8.80 -6.07 26.23
CA LYS A 22 -7.65 -6.98 26.36
C LYS A 22 -8.00 -8.40 25.93
N ALA A 23 -9.23 -8.86 26.18
CA ALA A 23 -9.67 -10.19 25.75
C ALA A 23 -9.75 -10.29 24.23
N VAL A 24 -10.24 -9.25 23.55
CA VAL A 24 -10.27 -9.17 22.08
C VAL A 24 -8.86 -9.18 21.49
N ASP A 25 -7.94 -8.41 22.05
CA ASP A 25 -6.54 -8.36 21.60
C ASP A 25 -5.84 -9.71 21.79
N LEU A 26 -6.04 -10.33 22.96
CA LEU A 26 -5.51 -11.66 23.26
C LEU A 26 -6.05 -12.73 22.30
N LEU A 27 -7.34 -12.65 21.95
CA LEU A 27 -7.96 -13.54 20.96
C LEU A 27 -7.42 -13.31 19.55
N ARG A 28 -7.20 -12.05 19.14
CA ARG A 28 -6.59 -11.71 17.85
C ARG A 28 -5.15 -12.24 17.76
N GLN A 29 -4.35 -12.05 18.81
CA GLN A 29 -2.97 -12.58 18.88
C GLN A 29 -2.92 -14.10 18.84
N LYS A 30 -3.74 -14.78 19.65
CA LYS A 30 -3.85 -16.25 19.63
C LYS A 30 -4.37 -16.75 18.27
N GLY A 31 -5.33 -16.04 17.67
CA GLY A 31 -5.88 -16.34 16.35
C GLY A 31 -4.82 -16.33 15.25
N LEU A 32 -3.93 -15.34 15.23
CA LEU A 32 -2.81 -15.26 14.28
C LEU A 32 -1.80 -16.40 14.46
N ALA A 33 -1.45 -16.73 15.70
CA ALA A 33 -0.54 -17.85 16.00
C ALA A 33 -1.15 -19.22 15.64
N VAL A 34 -2.47 -19.34 15.77
CA VAL A 34 -3.23 -20.54 15.38
C VAL A 34 -3.37 -20.62 13.86
N ALA A 35 -3.63 -19.51 13.16
CA ALA A 35 -3.68 -19.45 11.69
C ALA A 35 -2.33 -19.85 11.07
N ALA A 36 -1.21 -19.35 11.61
CA ALA A 36 0.13 -19.75 11.19
C ALA A 36 0.41 -21.26 11.37
N LYS A 37 -0.16 -21.90 12.40
CA LYS A 37 -0.08 -23.35 12.61
C LYS A 37 -1.05 -24.16 11.73
N ARG A 38 -2.07 -23.51 11.16
CA ARG A 38 -3.13 -24.14 10.33
C ARG A 38 -2.83 -24.12 8.83
N ALA A 39 -1.83 -23.35 8.38
CA ALA A 39 -1.44 -23.24 6.98
C ALA A 39 -1.07 -24.56 6.28
N GLY A 40 -0.76 -25.63 7.04
CA GLY A 40 -0.50 -26.98 6.51
C GLY A 40 -1.62 -28.00 6.73
N ARG A 41 -2.81 -27.58 7.19
CA ARG A 41 -3.95 -28.49 7.35
C ARG A 41 -4.69 -28.62 6.02
N ALA A 42 -5.16 -29.83 5.72
CA ALA A 42 -6.08 -30.03 4.62
C ALA A 42 -7.38 -29.24 4.87
N THR A 43 -7.69 -28.29 3.99
CA THR A 43 -8.99 -27.64 3.93
C THR A 43 -9.96 -28.59 3.26
N SER A 44 -10.91 -29.15 4.01
CA SER A 44 -11.89 -30.10 3.48
C SER A 44 -13.11 -29.43 2.84
N GLU A 45 -13.25 -28.12 3.01
CA GLU A 45 -14.37 -27.31 2.51
C GLU A 45 -13.82 -26.12 1.70
N GLY A 46 -14.69 -25.45 0.94
CA GLY A 46 -14.26 -24.30 0.13
C GLY A 46 -15.30 -23.87 -0.88
N VAL A 47 -14.89 -22.98 -1.78
CA VAL A 47 -15.68 -22.56 -2.93
C VAL A 47 -14.88 -22.67 -4.21
N ILE A 48 -15.53 -23.11 -5.29
CA ILE A 48 -15.03 -22.98 -6.65
C ILE A 48 -15.67 -21.74 -7.26
N ALA A 49 -14.87 -20.69 -7.48
CA ALA A 49 -15.31 -19.50 -8.18
C ALA A 49 -14.93 -19.59 -9.66
N THR A 50 -15.84 -19.13 -10.53
CA THR A 50 -15.60 -19.04 -11.96
C THR A 50 -15.78 -17.61 -12.45
N TYR A 51 -14.94 -17.20 -13.39
CA TYR A 51 -15.00 -15.89 -14.03
C TYR A 51 -14.77 -16.02 -15.52
N ILE A 52 -15.61 -15.37 -16.33
CA ILE A 52 -15.49 -15.37 -17.79
C ILE A 52 -15.29 -13.92 -18.24
N HIS A 53 -14.14 -13.64 -18.85
CA HIS A 53 -13.80 -12.31 -19.34
C HIS A 53 -14.18 -12.17 -20.83
N GLY A 54 -14.62 -10.96 -21.21
CA GLY A 54 -14.73 -10.54 -22.62
C GLY A 54 -15.60 -11.42 -23.51
N GLY A 55 -16.79 -11.82 -23.05
CA GLY A 55 -17.77 -12.54 -23.88
C GLY A 55 -17.42 -13.99 -24.20
N GLY A 56 -16.61 -14.66 -23.38
CA GLY A 56 -16.33 -16.10 -23.49
C GLY A 56 -14.93 -16.47 -23.99
N LYS A 57 -14.02 -15.50 -24.17
CA LYS A 57 -12.67 -15.75 -24.71
C LYS A 57 -11.66 -16.25 -23.67
N LEU A 58 -11.89 -15.93 -22.41
CA LEU A 58 -11.02 -16.30 -21.30
C LEU A 58 -11.89 -16.72 -20.12
N GLY A 59 -11.64 -17.92 -19.61
CA GLY A 59 -12.32 -18.47 -18.44
C GLY A 59 -11.30 -18.77 -17.35
N VAL A 60 -11.64 -18.38 -16.13
CA VAL A 60 -10.89 -18.71 -14.91
C VAL A 60 -11.78 -19.54 -14.02
N MET A 61 -11.18 -20.57 -13.42
CA MET A 61 -11.77 -21.34 -12.35
C MET A 61 -10.74 -21.40 -11.23
N VAL A 62 -11.14 -21.02 -10.01
CA VAL A 62 -10.27 -21.04 -8.83
C VAL A 62 -10.99 -21.71 -7.68
N GLU A 63 -10.29 -22.62 -7.00
CA GLU A 63 -10.74 -23.20 -5.75
C GLU A 63 -10.10 -22.45 -4.59
N VAL A 64 -10.93 -21.94 -3.67
CA VAL A 64 -10.48 -21.31 -2.44
C VAL A 64 -10.95 -22.16 -1.27
N GLY A 65 -10.00 -22.86 -0.66
CA GLY A 65 -10.24 -23.74 0.48
C GLY A 65 -10.44 -22.97 1.80
N CYS A 66 -11.31 -23.50 2.66
CA CYS A 66 -11.47 -23.07 4.05
C CYS A 66 -11.71 -24.29 4.97
N GLU A 67 -11.64 -24.07 6.29
CA GLU A 67 -11.80 -25.16 7.25
C GLU A 67 -13.26 -25.61 7.43
N THR A 68 -14.24 -24.75 7.18
CA THR A 68 -15.66 -25.04 7.43
C THR A 68 -16.56 -24.55 6.29
N ASP A 69 -17.64 -25.28 6.04
CA ASP A 69 -18.64 -24.95 5.02
C ASP A 69 -19.39 -23.65 5.35
N PHE A 70 -19.54 -23.31 6.64
CA PHE A 70 -20.13 -22.06 7.09
C PHE A 70 -19.38 -20.84 6.54
N VAL A 71 -18.03 -20.88 6.52
CA VAL A 71 -17.21 -19.80 5.98
C VAL A 71 -17.35 -19.72 4.46
N ALA A 72 -17.30 -20.88 3.79
CA ALA A 72 -17.45 -20.98 2.34
C ALA A 72 -18.74 -20.31 1.84
N LYS A 73 -19.82 -20.36 2.63
CA LYS A 73 -21.14 -19.82 2.27
C LYS A 73 -21.34 -18.33 2.55
N THR A 74 -20.38 -17.64 3.16
CA THR A 74 -20.51 -16.20 3.43
C THR A 74 -20.29 -15.36 2.18
N ASP A 75 -21.05 -14.28 2.02
CA ASP A 75 -20.90 -13.35 0.89
C ASP A 75 -19.46 -12.82 0.78
N GLN A 76 -18.85 -12.47 1.93
CA GLN A 76 -17.47 -11.99 1.99
C GLN A 76 -16.46 -13.01 1.42
N PHE A 77 -16.63 -14.30 1.68
CA PHE A 77 -15.73 -15.34 1.18
C PHE A 77 -15.97 -15.64 -0.31
N GLN A 78 -17.22 -15.58 -0.75
CA GLN A 78 -17.62 -15.73 -2.15
C GLN A 78 -17.08 -14.59 -3.03
N ASP A 79 -17.19 -13.35 -2.54
CA ASP A 79 -16.69 -12.16 -3.23
C ASP A 79 -15.16 -12.19 -3.31
N PHE A 80 -14.48 -12.55 -2.21
CA PHE A 80 -13.04 -12.76 -2.20
C PHE A 80 -12.57 -13.79 -3.25
N ALA A 81 -13.25 -14.93 -3.37
CA ALA A 81 -12.90 -15.95 -4.36
C ALA A 81 -13.14 -15.47 -5.81
N ARG A 82 -14.18 -14.66 -6.03
CA ARG A 82 -14.44 -14.01 -7.33
C ARG A 82 -13.37 -12.98 -7.68
N ASP A 83 -12.96 -12.16 -6.73
CA ASP A 83 -11.89 -11.16 -6.92
C ASP A 83 -10.59 -11.85 -7.30
N ILE A 84 -10.23 -12.95 -6.63
CA ILE A 84 -9.09 -13.77 -7.03
C ILE A 84 -9.24 -14.25 -8.48
N ALA A 85 -10.41 -14.77 -8.87
CA ALA A 85 -10.64 -15.24 -10.24
C ALA A 85 -10.45 -14.12 -11.28
N MET A 86 -10.89 -12.90 -10.97
CA MET A 86 -10.67 -11.72 -11.82
C MET A 86 -9.18 -11.32 -11.88
N HIS A 87 -8.48 -11.36 -10.74
CA HIS A 87 -7.04 -11.10 -10.70
C HIS A 87 -6.24 -12.12 -11.52
N ILE A 88 -6.60 -13.40 -11.45
CA ILE A 88 -5.99 -14.45 -12.27
C ILE A 88 -6.23 -14.17 -13.76
N ALA A 89 -7.45 -13.76 -14.15
CA ALA A 89 -7.75 -13.43 -15.54
C ALA A 89 -6.89 -12.26 -16.06
N ALA A 90 -6.64 -11.26 -15.21
CA ALA A 90 -5.82 -10.10 -15.57
C ALA A 90 -4.31 -10.41 -15.57
N ALA A 91 -3.84 -11.16 -14.57
CA ALA A 91 -2.42 -11.47 -14.40
C ALA A 91 -1.95 -12.59 -15.33
N ASN A 92 -2.87 -13.47 -15.77
CA ASN A 92 -2.61 -14.64 -16.60
C ASN A 92 -1.38 -15.46 -16.13
N PRO A 93 -1.36 -15.92 -14.87
CA PRO A 93 -0.23 -16.65 -14.32
C PRO A 93 -0.05 -18.01 -15.01
N VAL A 94 1.20 -18.45 -15.13
CA VAL A 94 1.54 -19.73 -15.80
C VAL A 94 1.30 -20.94 -14.88
N SER A 95 1.42 -20.77 -13.57
CA SER A 95 1.21 -21.82 -12.57
C SER A 95 0.67 -21.23 -11.25
N VAL A 96 0.10 -22.09 -10.39
CA VAL A 96 -0.45 -21.68 -9.09
C VAL A 96 0.65 -21.56 -8.04
N SER A 97 1.66 -22.42 -8.11
CA SER A 97 2.83 -22.40 -7.24
C SER A 97 4.12 -22.33 -8.05
N ARG A 98 5.22 -21.97 -7.38
CA ARG A 98 6.55 -21.87 -8.00
C ARG A 98 7.05 -23.24 -8.44
N GLU A 99 6.74 -24.25 -7.63
CA GLU A 99 7.12 -25.64 -7.83
C GLU A 99 6.40 -26.25 -9.04
N GLU A 100 5.25 -25.70 -9.42
CA GLU A 100 4.46 -26.10 -10.58
C GLU A 100 4.84 -25.38 -11.89
N VAL A 101 5.78 -24.42 -11.86
CA VAL A 101 6.24 -23.77 -13.10
C VAL A 101 6.97 -24.82 -13.97
N PRO A 102 6.54 -25.07 -15.21
CA PRO A 102 7.21 -26.04 -16.08
C PRO A 102 8.69 -25.70 -16.30
N GLU A 103 9.57 -26.71 -16.22
CA GLU A 103 11.02 -26.51 -16.34
C GLU A 103 11.42 -25.90 -17.69
N ASP A 104 10.70 -26.21 -18.76
CA ASP A 104 10.90 -25.64 -20.09
C ASP A 104 10.56 -24.15 -20.15
N VAL A 105 9.53 -23.70 -19.42
CA VAL A 105 9.21 -22.28 -19.26
C VAL A 105 10.33 -21.57 -18.51
N VAL A 106 10.81 -22.14 -17.39
CA VAL A 106 11.92 -21.58 -16.62
C VAL A 106 13.18 -21.50 -17.47
N ALA A 107 13.50 -22.54 -18.22
CA ALA A 107 14.67 -22.59 -19.10
C ALA A 107 14.60 -21.53 -20.21
N ARG A 108 13.43 -21.41 -20.87
CA ARG A 108 13.19 -20.42 -21.93
C ARG A 108 13.30 -18.99 -21.41
N GLU A 109 12.65 -18.68 -20.29
CA GLU A 109 12.77 -17.35 -19.66
C GLU A 109 14.22 -17.07 -19.28
N LYS A 110 14.90 -18.04 -18.65
CA LYS A 110 16.32 -17.93 -18.29
C LYS A 110 17.20 -17.60 -19.49
N GLU A 111 16.99 -18.25 -20.63
CA GLU A 111 17.73 -17.99 -21.87
C GLU A 111 17.48 -16.58 -22.40
N ILE A 112 16.22 -16.10 -22.40
CA ILE A 112 15.86 -14.74 -22.80
C ILE A 112 16.57 -13.70 -21.91
N TYR A 113 16.57 -13.88 -20.60
CA TYR A 113 17.23 -12.94 -19.67
C TYR A 113 18.76 -12.96 -19.79
N ILE A 114 19.37 -14.12 -20.03
CA ILE A 114 20.81 -14.21 -20.32
C ILE A 114 21.12 -13.42 -21.59
N GLN A 115 20.34 -13.63 -22.66
CA GLN A 115 20.56 -12.96 -23.94
C GLN A 115 20.38 -11.45 -23.82
N GLN A 116 19.34 -10.97 -23.14
CA GLN A 116 19.14 -9.54 -22.87
C GLN A 116 20.30 -8.91 -22.07
N ALA A 117 20.82 -9.64 -21.08
CA ALA A 117 21.96 -9.18 -20.29
C ALA A 117 23.25 -9.10 -21.13
N LEU A 118 23.48 -10.07 -22.02
CA LEU A 118 24.61 -10.06 -22.97
C LEU A 118 24.48 -8.93 -23.99
N ASP A 119 23.27 -8.72 -24.54
CA ASP A 119 22.98 -7.64 -25.49
C ASP A 119 23.15 -6.25 -24.86
N SER A 120 23.00 -6.14 -23.52
CA SER A 120 23.28 -4.92 -22.76
C SER A 120 24.79 -4.68 -22.48
N GLY A 121 25.69 -5.50 -23.04
CA GLY A 121 27.13 -5.35 -22.94
C GLY A 121 27.77 -5.89 -21.65
N LYS A 122 27.06 -6.74 -20.90
CA LYS A 122 27.57 -7.30 -19.63
C LYS A 122 28.35 -8.60 -19.86
N PRO A 123 29.42 -8.87 -19.07
CA PRO A 123 30.14 -10.14 -19.10
C PRO A 123 29.25 -11.35 -18.76
N ALA A 124 29.45 -12.48 -19.45
CA ALA A 124 28.62 -13.69 -19.34
C ALA A 124 28.51 -14.24 -17.90
N GLU A 125 29.58 -14.19 -17.10
CA GLU A 125 29.56 -14.64 -15.70
C GLU A 125 28.63 -13.80 -14.80
N ILE A 126 28.36 -12.55 -15.16
CA ILE A 126 27.44 -11.66 -14.44
C ILE A 126 26.00 -11.92 -14.92
N ALA A 127 25.82 -12.19 -16.21
CA ALA A 127 24.52 -12.53 -16.79
C ALA A 127 23.94 -13.81 -16.16
N GLU A 128 24.72 -14.89 -16.03
CA GLU A 128 24.25 -16.13 -15.39
C GLU A 128 23.88 -15.96 -13.91
N LYS A 129 24.67 -15.17 -13.16
CA LYS A 129 24.38 -14.86 -11.75
C LYS A 129 23.13 -14.01 -11.59
N MET A 130 22.83 -13.11 -12.54
CA MET A 130 21.59 -12.34 -12.55
C MET A 130 20.38 -13.25 -12.75
N VAL A 131 20.46 -14.25 -13.64
CA VAL A 131 19.31 -15.07 -14.02
C VAL A 131 18.84 -16.03 -12.93
N HIS A 132 19.72 -16.41 -12.00
CA HIS A 132 19.30 -17.12 -10.78
C HIS A 132 18.46 -16.25 -9.82
N GLY A 133 18.54 -14.91 -9.94
CA GLY A 133 17.77 -13.94 -9.14
C GLY A 133 16.47 -13.46 -9.78
N VAL A 134 16.17 -13.86 -11.03
CA VAL A 134 15.02 -13.32 -11.81
C VAL A 134 13.65 -13.82 -11.32
N ALA A 135 13.59 -14.92 -10.57
CA ALA A 135 12.33 -15.46 -10.03
C ALA A 135 11.61 -14.54 -9.01
N MET A 136 12.23 -13.40 -8.64
CA MET A 136 11.64 -12.33 -7.82
C MET A 136 12.07 -10.95 -8.37
N GLN A 137 11.90 -10.69 -9.66
CA GLN A 137 12.25 -9.37 -10.18
C GLN A 137 11.25 -8.32 -9.69
N ILE A 138 11.59 -7.64 -8.60
CA ILE A 138 10.89 -6.46 -8.11
C ILE A 138 10.94 -5.41 -9.23
N LYS A 139 9.79 -5.12 -9.84
CA LYS A 139 9.69 -4.13 -10.93
C LYS A 139 10.05 -2.72 -10.47
N TYR A 140 9.66 -2.37 -9.24
CA TYR A 140 9.93 -1.07 -8.62
C TYR A 140 10.62 -1.29 -7.28
N LYS A 141 11.94 -1.07 -7.25
CA LYS A 141 12.74 -1.32 -6.06
C LYS A 141 12.46 -0.26 -5.00
N ARG A 142 12.41 1.01 -5.40
CA ARG A 142 12.13 2.13 -4.51
C ARG A 142 10.83 2.80 -4.91
N ILE A 143 9.94 2.97 -3.95
CA ILE A 143 8.65 3.59 -4.20
C ILE A 143 8.43 4.76 -3.25
N LEU A 144 7.57 5.68 -3.66
CA LEU A 144 6.96 6.63 -2.74
C LEU A 144 5.45 6.39 -2.66
N LEU A 145 4.99 5.90 -1.51
CA LEU A 145 3.58 5.72 -1.22
C LEU A 145 3.03 6.96 -0.52
N LYS A 146 2.12 7.65 -1.19
CA LYS A 146 1.37 8.77 -0.64
C LYS A 146 -0.01 8.31 -0.19
N LEU A 147 -0.25 8.43 1.10
CA LEU A 147 -1.53 8.16 1.76
C LEU A 147 -2.29 9.46 1.99
N SER A 148 -3.60 9.46 1.78
CA SER A 148 -4.45 10.55 2.27
C SER A 148 -4.56 10.49 3.79
N GLY A 149 -4.54 11.64 4.47
CA GLY A 149 -4.77 11.67 5.92
C GLY A 149 -6.15 11.11 6.28
N GLU A 150 -7.17 11.43 5.47
CA GLU A 150 -8.54 10.92 5.64
C GLU A 150 -8.65 9.40 5.51
N ALA A 151 -7.72 8.78 4.80
CA ALA A 151 -7.71 7.33 4.68
C ALA A 151 -7.43 6.68 6.04
N LEU A 152 -6.70 7.36 6.94
CA LEU A 152 -6.40 6.88 8.29
C LEU A 152 -7.59 6.98 9.26
N MET A 153 -8.71 7.58 8.87
CA MET A 153 -9.88 7.71 9.75
C MET A 153 -10.75 6.45 9.76
N GLY A 154 -10.68 5.62 8.73
CA GLY A 154 -11.64 4.52 8.57
C GLY A 154 -13.08 5.04 8.60
N GLU A 155 -13.89 4.49 9.51
CA GLU A 155 -15.27 4.91 9.76
C GLU A 155 -15.39 6.07 10.76
N ASP A 156 -14.29 6.48 11.40
CA ASP A 156 -14.31 7.55 12.40
C ASP A 156 -14.53 8.92 11.74
N SER A 157 -15.18 9.82 12.48
CA SER A 157 -15.45 11.19 12.01
C SER A 157 -14.24 12.13 12.12
N PHE A 158 -13.22 11.74 12.90
CA PHE A 158 -12.01 12.53 13.13
C PHE A 158 -10.87 11.67 13.69
N GLY A 159 -9.62 12.06 13.44
CA GLY A 159 -8.46 11.49 14.13
C GLY A 159 -7.79 10.34 13.39
N ILE A 160 -7.26 9.36 14.12
CA ILE A 160 -6.49 8.23 13.57
C ILE A 160 -7.10 6.95 14.10
N ASN A 161 -7.63 6.13 13.20
CA ASN A 161 -8.19 4.83 13.52
C ASN A 161 -7.08 3.79 13.68
N THR A 162 -7.10 3.08 14.81
CA THR A 162 -6.06 2.12 15.19
C THR A 162 -6.07 0.84 14.34
N ASP A 163 -7.24 0.39 13.90
CA ASP A 163 -7.35 -0.80 13.04
C ASP A 163 -6.83 -0.48 11.63
N VAL A 164 -7.15 0.70 11.08
CA VAL A 164 -6.66 1.13 9.76
C VAL A 164 -5.15 1.32 9.76
N ILE A 165 -4.58 2.00 10.76
CA ILE A 165 -3.13 2.21 10.78
C ILE A 165 -2.37 0.89 10.97
N ALA A 166 -2.93 -0.06 11.72
CA ALA A 166 -2.37 -1.40 11.86
C ALA A 166 -2.48 -2.22 10.56
N TYR A 167 -3.55 -2.04 9.78
CA TYR A 167 -3.65 -2.60 8.43
C TYR A 167 -2.55 -2.04 7.52
N VAL A 168 -2.42 -0.72 7.42
CA VAL A 168 -1.39 -0.06 6.61
C VAL A 168 0.02 -0.51 7.01
N ALA A 169 0.31 -0.61 8.31
CA ALA A 169 1.60 -1.10 8.80
C ALA A 169 1.91 -2.55 8.36
N ARG A 170 0.90 -3.43 8.34
CA ARG A 170 1.06 -4.82 7.86
C ARG A 170 1.34 -4.88 6.35
N GLU A 171 0.63 -4.08 5.55
CA GLU A 171 0.88 -4.01 4.10
C GLU A 171 2.29 -3.51 3.80
N ILE A 172 2.74 -2.46 4.50
CA ILE A 172 4.10 -1.92 4.36
C ILE A 172 5.15 -2.97 4.77
N LYS A 173 4.90 -3.74 5.85
CA LYS A 173 5.78 -4.85 6.24
C LYS A 173 5.87 -5.91 5.13
N GLY A 174 4.74 -6.22 4.48
CA GLY A 174 4.69 -7.14 3.35
C GLY A 174 5.63 -6.72 2.22
N ILE A 175 5.52 -5.48 1.74
CA ILE A 175 6.37 -4.98 0.65
C ILE A 175 7.86 -4.89 1.05
N ILE A 176 8.19 -4.53 2.29
CA ILE A 176 9.58 -4.52 2.76
C ILE A 176 10.17 -5.94 2.77
N SER A 177 9.37 -6.94 3.16
CA SER A 177 9.81 -8.34 3.14
C SER A 177 10.10 -8.86 1.73
N MET A 178 9.53 -8.23 0.70
CA MET A 178 9.84 -8.50 -0.70
C MET A 178 11.14 -7.83 -1.17
N GLY A 179 11.74 -6.92 -0.38
CA GLY A 179 12.95 -6.17 -0.73
C GLY A 179 12.68 -4.78 -1.34
N VAL A 180 11.44 -4.28 -1.28
CA VAL A 180 11.08 -2.91 -1.68
C VAL A 180 11.54 -1.91 -0.64
N GLU A 181 11.95 -0.73 -1.08
CA GLU A 181 12.39 0.41 -0.28
C GLU A 181 11.28 1.49 -0.23
N PRO A 182 10.37 1.49 0.77
CA PRO A 182 9.23 2.41 0.78
C PRO A 182 9.54 3.75 1.47
N GLY A 183 9.41 4.83 0.70
CA GLY A 183 9.20 6.18 1.20
C GLY A 183 7.71 6.45 1.37
N LEU A 184 7.30 7.08 2.48
CA LEU A 184 5.90 7.29 2.85
C LEU A 184 5.62 8.78 3.02
N VAL A 185 4.50 9.26 2.47
CA VAL A 185 3.97 10.61 2.72
C VAL A 185 2.53 10.50 3.16
N ILE A 186 2.14 11.16 4.24
CA ILE A 186 0.78 11.10 4.77
C ILE A 186 0.17 12.49 4.78
N GLY A 187 -1.04 12.60 4.22
CA GLY A 187 -1.84 13.81 4.29
C GLY A 187 -2.28 14.16 5.71
N ALA A 188 -2.85 15.35 5.89
CA ALA A 188 -3.33 15.83 7.19
C ALA A 188 -4.86 15.91 7.31
N GLY A 189 -5.62 15.50 6.28
CA GLY A 189 -7.06 15.76 6.18
C GLY A 189 -7.89 15.28 7.39
N ASN A 190 -7.44 14.22 8.05
CA ASN A 190 -8.09 13.65 9.23
C ASN A 190 -7.97 14.47 10.52
N ILE A 191 -6.88 15.23 10.69
CA ILE A 191 -6.67 16.10 11.84
C ILE A 191 -7.01 17.55 11.46
N PHE A 192 -6.64 17.97 10.26
CA PHE A 192 -6.81 19.35 9.81
C PHE A 192 -8.27 19.71 9.53
N ARG A 193 -9.12 18.77 9.05
CA ARG A 193 -10.55 19.06 8.84
C ARG A 193 -11.30 19.32 10.15
N GLY A 194 -10.93 18.68 11.26
CA GLY A 194 -11.54 18.96 12.57
C GLY A 194 -11.22 20.36 13.10
N VAL A 195 -10.07 20.92 12.73
CA VAL A 195 -9.71 22.33 13.00
C VAL A 195 -10.10 23.29 11.86
N ALA A 196 -10.65 22.81 10.73
CA ALA A 196 -11.12 23.66 9.63
C ALA A 196 -12.23 24.62 10.07
N GLY A 197 -13.10 24.18 10.99
CA GLY A 197 -14.10 25.05 11.62
C GLY A 197 -13.49 26.15 12.47
N ALA A 198 -12.41 25.85 13.20
CA ALA A 198 -11.68 26.79 14.06
C ALA A 198 -10.72 27.72 13.29
N SER A 199 -10.42 27.40 12.03
CA SER A 199 -9.55 28.20 11.14
C SER A 199 -10.33 29.10 10.17
N ARG A 200 -11.67 29.19 10.28
CA ARG A 200 -12.44 30.21 9.57
C ARG A 200 -11.94 31.61 9.95
N GLY A 201 -11.43 32.34 8.97
CA GLY A 201 -10.85 33.69 9.16
C GLY A 201 -9.35 33.70 9.49
N MET A 202 -8.68 32.53 9.50
CA MET A 202 -7.24 32.43 9.68
C MET A 202 -6.50 32.77 8.37
N ASP A 203 -5.31 33.33 8.51
CA ASP A 203 -4.38 33.50 7.39
C ASP A 203 -4.01 32.12 6.78
N ARG A 204 -3.94 32.07 5.45
CA ARG A 204 -3.71 30.82 4.71
C ARG A 204 -2.38 30.17 5.08
N ALA A 205 -1.30 30.95 5.25
CA ALA A 205 0.00 30.38 5.57
C ALA A 205 0.03 29.77 6.98
N THR A 206 -0.67 30.41 7.93
CA THR A 206 -0.86 29.86 9.28
C THR A 206 -1.65 28.55 9.27
N ALA A 207 -2.72 28.49 8.46
CA ALA A 207 -3.52 27.28 8.28
C ALA A 207 -2.68 26.13 7.67
N ASP A 208 -1.87 26.41 6.65
CA ASP A 208 -0.97 25.43 6.04
C ASP A 208 0.09 24.92 7.02
N ASN A 209 0.63 25.80 7.89
CA ASN A 209 1.54 25.40 8.97
C ASN A 209 0.87 24.40 9.93
N MET A 210 -0.38 24.65 10.34
CA MET A 210 -1.14 23.70 11.17
C MET A 210 -1.35 22.36 10.43
N GLY A 211 -1.63 22.40 9.12
CA GLY A 211 -1.70 21.21 8.28
C GLY A 211 -0.39 20.43 8.27
N MET A 212 0.76 21.10 8.13
CA MET A 212 2.07 20.48 8.20
C MET A 212 2.33 19.81 9.56
N LEU A 213 1.97 20.45 10.67
CA LEU A 213 2.06 19.83 12.00
C LEU A 213 1.17 18.58 12.12
N ALA A 214 -0.04 18.62 11.57
CA ALA A 214 -0.93 17.46 11.52
C ALA A 214 -0.32 16.28 10.73
N THR A 215 0.42 16.53 9.64
CA THR A 215 1.16 15.44 8.96
C THR A 215 2.24 14.82 9.83
N VAL A 216 2.90 15.60 10.71
CA VAL A 216 3.87 15.07 11.67
C VAL A 216 3.18 14.18 12.70
N MET A 217 2.02 14.58 13.22
CA MET A 217 1.24 13.74 14.13
C MET A 217 0.86 12.39 13.51
N ASN A 218 0.37 12.41 12.26
CA ASN A 218 0.07 11.18 11.52
C ASN A 218 1.32 10.31 11.29
N SER A 219 2.45 10.94 11.00
CA SER A 219 3.72 10.24 10.75
C SER A 219 4.23 9.52 12.01
N LEU A 220 4.11 10.15 13.18
CA LEU A 220 4.47 9.53 14.45
C LEU A 220 3.55 8.35 14.79
N ALA A 221 2.25 8.49 14.55
CA ALA A 221 1.31 7.38 14.74
C ALA A 221 1.64 6.18 13.83
N LEU A 222 1.98 6.44 12.56
CA LEU A 222 2.35 5.37 11.63
C LEU A 222 3.70 4.76 11.98
N GLN A 223 4.66 5.55 12.45
CA GLN A 223 5.94 5.05 12.96
C GLN A 223 5.72 4.05 14.08
N ASP A 224 4.94 4.40 15.10
CA ASP A 224 4.65 3.51 16.22
C ASP A 224 3.97 2.20 15.75
N ALA A 225 3.00 2.30 14.83
CA ALA A 225 2.34 1.14 14.26
C ALA A 225 3.31 0.22 13.49
N LEU A 226 4.20 0.79 12.66
CA LEU A 226 5.22 0.05 11.92
C LEU A 226 6.23 -0.62 12.86
N GLU A 227 6.73 0.10 13.86
CA GLU A 227 7.69 -0.42 14.83
C GLU A 227 7.08 -1.56 15.67
N ARG A 228 5.79 -1.49 16.04
CA ARG A 228 5.06 -2.59 16.68
C ARG A 228 4.96 -3.85 15.80
N THR A 229 5.05 -3.70 14.48
CA THR A 229 5.12 -4.85 13.55
C THR A 229 6.54 -5.35 13.28
N GLY A 230 7.56 -4.71 13.88
CA GLY A 230 8.97 -5.05 13.70
C GLY A 230 9.63 -4.39 12.48
N VAL A 231 9.03 -3.34 11.91
CA VAL A 231 9.61 -2.57 10.81
C VAL A 231 10.40 -1.39 11.38
N ASP A 232 11.72 -1.40 11.18
CA ASP A 232 12.56 -0.25 11.48
C ASP A 232 12.10 0.97 10.67
N THR A 233 11.69 2.04 11.36
CA THR A 233 11.08 3.21 10.73
C THR A 233 11.80 4.49 11.10
N ARG A 234 11.85 5.47 10.20
CA ARG A 234 12.37 6.82 10.47
C ARG A 234 11.42 7.88 9.96
N VAL A 235 10.95 8.74 10.86
CA VAL A 235 10.23 9.97 10.50
C VAL A 235 11.24 11.09 10.25
N MET A 236 11.12 11.73 9.09
CA MET A 236 11.93 12.86 8.67
C MET A 236 11.04 14.04 8.31
N SER A 237 11.16 15.16 9.03
CA SER A 237 10.32 16.34 8.83
C SER A 237 11.03 17.42 8.00
N ALA A 238 10.30 18.04 7.08
CA ALA A 238 10.76 19.22 6.35
C ALA A 238 10.94 20.45 7.25
N ILE A 239 10.19 20.51 8.36
CA ILE A 239 10.36 21.52 9.41
C ILE A 239 11.19 20.90 10.54
N PRO A 240 12.36 21.45 10.90
CA PRO A 240 13.21 20.88 11.95
C PRO A 240 12.49 20.79 13.31
N MET A 241 12.46 19.60 13.91
CA MET A 241 11.83 19.33 15.21
C MET A 241 12.70 18.39 16.04
N GLN A 242 13.81 18.90 16.56
CA GLN A 242 14.94 18.12 17.10
C GLN A 242 14.56 17.09 18.19
N SER A 243 13.54 17.37 19.00
CA SER A 243 13.07 16.47 20.07
C SER A 243 12.00 15.46 19.63
N VAL A 244 11.50 15.56 18.40
CA VAL A 244 10.33 14.80 17.92
C VAL A 244 10.71 13.84 16.80
N CYS A 245 11.41 14.32 15.77
CA CYS A 245 11.80 13.51 14.62
C CYS A 245 13.04 14.10 13.92
N GLU A 246 13.63 13.33 13.00
CA GLU A 246 14.82 13.79 12.30
C GLU A 246 14.50 14.93 11.32
N PRO A 247 15.40 15.91 11.13
CA PRO A 247 15.27 16.83 10.01
C PRO A 247 15.46 16.09 8.69
N TYR A 248 14.71 16.46 7.66
CA TYR A 248 14.87 15.87 6.34
C TYR A 248 16.24 16.21 5.74
N ILE A 249 16.98 15.17 5.37
CA ILE A 249 18.26 15.24 4.65
C ILE A 249 18.25 14.13 3.59
N ARG A 250 18.18 14.51 2.30
CA ARG A 250 18.11 13.58 1.15
C ARG A 250 19.03 12.37 1.29
N ARG A 251 20.34 12.60 1.44
CA ARG A 251 21.35 11.52 1.53
C ARG A 251 21.12 10.57 2.71
N ARG A 252 20.56 11.06 3.82
CA ARG A 252 20.23 10.24 4.98
C ARG A 252 18.96 9.42 4.74
N ALA A 253 17.94 10.00 4.10
CA ALA A 253 16.73 9.29 3.69
C ALA A 253 17.08 8.10 2.79
N THR A 254 17.86 8.32 1.72
CA THR A 254 18.35 7.26 0.84
C THR A 254 19.10 6.18 1.61
N ARG A 255 19.97 6.56 2.55
CA ARG A 255 20.72 5.61 3.37
C ARG A 255 19.84 4.79 4.32
N HIS A 256 18.71 5.31 4.77
CA HIS A 256 17.73 4.55 5.55
C HIS A 256 17.01 3.53 4.67
N LEU A 257 16.56 3.95 3.50
CA LEU A 257 15.90 3.09 2.51
C LEU A 257 16.79 1.90 2.09
N GLU A 258 18.07 2.16 1.77
CA GLU A 258 19.06 1.12 1.45
C GLU A 258 19.29 0.09 2.57
N LYS A 259 18.96 0.44 3.82
CA LYS A 259 19.07 -0.44 4.98
C LYS A 259 17.79 -1.24 5.25
N GLY A 260 16.79 -1.18 4.36
CA GLY A 260 15.51 -1.85 4.51
C GLY A 260 14.58 -1.19 5.54
N ARG A 261 14.75 0.11 5.81
CA ARG A 261 13.90 0.86 6.74
C ARG A 261 12.78 1.56 5.98
N ALA A 262 11.61 1.68 6.60
CA ALA A 262 10.58 2.59 6.14
C ALA A 262 10.99 4.04 6.46
N VAL A 263 10.83 4.95 5.51
CA VAL A 263 11.10 6.38 5.73
C VAL A 263 9.81 7.17 5.54
N ILE A 264 9.36 7.87 6.58
CA ILE A 264 8.16 8.70 6.53
C ILE A 264 8.57 10.17 6.41
N PHE A 265 8.15 10.82 5.34
CA PHE A 265 8.38 12.25 5.13
C PHE A 265 7.20 13.05 5.66
N ALA A 266 7.47 13.88 6.66
CA ALA A 266 6.50 14.71 7.36
C ALA A 266 6.69 16.21 7.05
N ALA A 267 5.69 17.01 7.40
CA ALA A 267 5.62 18.45 7.16
C ALA A 267 5.69 18.85 5.68
N GLY A 268 5.30 17.96 4.76
CA GLY A 268 5.19 18.24 3.33
C GLY A 268 6.48 18.79 2.72
N THR A 269 6.37 19.92 2.00
CA THR A 269 7.52 20.64 1.43
C THR A 269 8.23 21.53 2.45
N GLY A 270 7.64 21.72 3.65
CA GLY A 270 8.07 22.71 4.64
C GLY A 270 7.62 24.15 4.33
N ASN A 271 6.88 24.36 3.24
CA ASN A 271 6.44 25.67 2.78
C ASN A 271 4.91 25.71 2.66
N PRO A 272 4.26 26.80 3.12
CA PRO A 272 2.86 27.06 2.83
C PRO A 272 2.56 27.12 1.32
N TYR A 273 1.28 27.06 0.95
CA TYR A 273 0.76 27.07 -0.43
C TYR A 273 0.99 25.80 -1.25
N PHE A 274 1.73 24.82 -0.72
CA PHE A 274 1.94 23.52 -1.36
C PHE A 274 1.07 22.44 -0.73
N THR A 275 0.66 21.46 -1.53
CA THR A 275 -0.11 20.33 -1.03
C THR A 275 0.81 19.17 -0.64
N THR A 276 0.23 18.17 0.02
CA THR A 276 0.93 16.92 0.33
C THR A 276 1.16 16.05 -0.91
N ASP A 277 0.42 16.29 -2.00
CA ASP A 277 0.66 15.64 -3.28
C ASP A 277 1.95 16.21 -3.91
N SER A 278 2.11 17.55 -3.97
CA SER A 278 3.36 18.17 -4.43
C SER A 278 4.56 17.72 -3.60
N ALA A 279 4.40 17.60 -2.27
CA ALA A 279 5.44 17.07 -1.40
C ALA A 279 5.78 15.61 -1.70
N GLY A 280 4.78 14.78 -1.99
CA GLY A 280 4.99 13.39 -2.40
C GLY A 280 5.87 13.30 -3.64
N VAL A 281 5.51 14.03 -4.69
CA VAL A 281 6.32 14.07 -5.92
C VAL A 281 7.73 14.56 -5.64
N LEU A 282 7.88 15.68 -4.94
CA LEU A 282 9.21 16.23 -4.58
C LEU A 282 10.08 15.18 -3.88
N ARG A 283 9.57 14.52 -2.84
CA ARG A 283 10.32 13.52 -2.08
C ARG A 283 10.65 12.30 -2.94
N ALA A 284 9.75 11.90 -3.84
CA ALA A 284 9.98 10.78 -4.74
C ALA A 284 11.12 11.07 -5.71
N LEU A 285 11.20 12.27 -6.27
CA LEU A 285 12.32 12.68 -7.11
C LEU A 285 13.63 12.71 -6.31
N GLU A 286 13.62 13.30 -5.11
CA GLU A 286 14.84 13.42 -4.30
C GLU A 286 15.38 12.07 -3.83
N ILE A 287 14.53 11.09 -3.53
CA ILE A 287 14.99 9.74 -3.18
C ILE A 287 15.22 8.86 -4.41
N ASP A 288 15.08 9.38 -5.63
CA ASP A 288 15.18 8.61 -6.87
C ASP A 288 14.25 7.38 -6.85
N ALA A 289 12.97 7.58 -6.48
CA ALA A 289 11.97 6.53 -6.51
C ALA A 289 11.67 6.11 -7.96
N ASP A 290 11.39 4.82 -8.15
CA ASP A 290 11.00 4.23 -9.43
C ASP A 290 9.52 4.47 -9.74
N LEU A 291 8.68 4.61 -8.70
CA LEU A 291 7.24 4.79 -8.81
C LEU A 291 6.69 5.65 -7.67
N ILE A 292 5.78 6.56 -8.01
CA ILE A 292 4.90 7.24 -7.06
C ILE A 292 3.58 6.50 -7.02
N ILE A 293 3.14 6.11 -5.83
CA ILE A 293 1.86 5.48 -5.60
C ILE A 293 0.99 6.45 -4.82
N LYS A 294 -0.17 6.84 -5.38
CA LYS A 294 -1.15 7.66 -4.68
C LYS A 294 -2.35 6.79 -4.28
N ALA A 295 -2.46 6.52 -2.99
CA ALA A 295 -3.59 5.79 -2.43
C ALA A 295 -4.77 6.75 -2.21
N THR A 296 -5.91 6.44 -2.82
CA THR A 296 -7.16 7.20 -2.77
C THR A 296 -8.31 6.32 -2.28
N LYS A 297 -9.50 6.91 -2.10
CA LYS A 297 -10.75 6.17 -1.82
C LYS A 297 -11.41 5.58 -3.07
N VAL A 298 -10.88 5.94 -4.24
CA VAL A 298 -11.30 5.44 -5.55
C VAL A 298 -10.14 4.64 -6.14
N ASP A 299 -10.46 3.65 -6.96
CA ASP A 299 -9.53 2.66 -7.53
C ASP A 299 -8.84 3.12 -8.82
N GLY A 300 -8.88 4.42 -9.12
CA GLY A 300 -8.23 4.98 -10.29
C GLY A 300 -8.60 6.42 -10.57
N VAL A 301 -8.26 6.85 -11.78
CA VAL A 301 -8.63 8.18 -12.30
C VAL A 301 -9.84 8.02 -13.19
N TYR A 302 -10.84 8.87 -12.98
CA TYR A 302 -12.09 8.90 -13.73
C TYR A 302 -12.25 10.23 -14.44
N ASP A 303 -13.07 10.25 -15.48
CA ASP A 303 -13.47 11.48 -16.20
C ASP A 303 -14.29 12.43 -15.31
N LYS A 304 -15.05 11.88 -14.37
CA LYS A 304 -15.86 12.58 -13.35
C LYS A 304 -15.91 11.76 -12.05
N ASP A 305 -16.47 12.34 -11.00
CA ASP A 305 -16.50 11.71 -9.67
C ASP A 305 -17.39 10.44 -9.67
N PRO A 306 -16.83 9.23 -9.49
CA PRO A 306 -17.60 8.00 -9.55
C PRO A 306 -18.55 7.83 -8.35
N VAL A 307 -18.40 8.62 -7.29
CA VAL A 307 -19.33 8.61 -6.14
C VAL A 307 -20.58 9.44 -6.43
N LEU A 308 -20.49 10.42 -7.34
CA LEU A 308 -21.59 11.31 -7.70
C LEU A 308 -22.25 10.93 -9.02
N PHE A 309 -21.54 10.22 -9.91
CA PHE A 309 -21.96 9.93 -11.26
C PHE A 309 -21.74 8.44 -11.59
N ASP A 310 -22.82 7.69 -11.72
CA ASP A 310 -22.78 6.25 -12.03
C ASP A 310 -22.22 5.94 -13.43
N ASP A 311 -22.19 6.94 -14.33
CA ASP A 311 -21.65 6.84 -15.68
C ASP A 311 -20.18 7.29 -15.78
N ALA A 312 -19.48 7.37 -14.65
CA ALA A 312 -18.06 7.69 -14.60
C ALA A 312 -17.21 6.61 -15.28
N ILE A 313 -16.31 7.04 -16.16
CA ILE A 313 -15.46 6.17 -16.97
C ILE A 313 -14.04 6.21 -16.40
N ARG A 314 -13.53 5.05 -16.01
CA ARG A 314 -12.16 4.89 -15.52
C ARG A 314 -11.16 4.90 -16.67
N TYR A 315 -10.07 5.62 -16.50
CA TYR A 315 -8.92 5.54 -17.42
C TYR A 315 -7.95 4.45 -16.98
N GLU A 316 -7.47 3.64 -17.93
CA GLU A 316 -6.42 2.64 -17.66
C GLU A 316 -5.01 3.23 -17.68
N ARG A 317 -4.77 4.17 -18.59
CA ARG A 317 -3.51 4.91 -18.76
C ARG A 317 -3.83 6.34 -19.18
N LEU A 318 -3.02 7.27 -18.72
CA LEU A 318 -3.14 8.69 -19.00
C LEU A 318 -1.74 9.29 -19.16
N ASP A 319 -1.60 10.16 -20.14
CA ASP A 319 -0.41 10.99 -20.26
C ASP A 319 -0.55 12.25 -19.40
N TYR A 320 0.59 12.81 -18.97
CA TYR A 320 0.61 14.00 -18.12
C TYR A 320 -0.07 15.22 -18.76
N GLU A 321 0.08 15.39 -20.07
CA GLU A 321 -0.59 16.47 -20.79
C GLU A 321 -2.10 16.29 -20.77
N GLU A 322 -2.59 15.06 -20.93
CA GLU A 322 -4.03 14.78 -20.87
C GLU A 322 -4.61 15.11 -19.49
N VAL A 323 -3.91 14.75 -18.42
CA VAL A 323 -4.32 15.07 -17.04
C VAL A 323 -4.48 16.57 -16.86
N LEU A 324 -3.52 17.36 -17.36
CA LEU A 324 -3.54 18.82 -17.25
C LEU A 324 -4.59 19.47 -18.15
N ILE A 325 -4.73 19.03 -19.41
CA ILE A 325 -5.68 19.57 -20.38
C ILE A 325 -7.13 19.27 -19.97
N LYS A 326 -7.40 18.03 -19.55
CA LYS A 326 -8.74 17.60 -19.12
C LYS A 326 -9.07 18.04 -17.68
N GLY A 327 -8.10 18.59 -16.95
CA GLY A 327 -8.28 19.02 -15.56
C GLY A 327 -8.65 17.89 -14.61
N LEU A 328 -8.11 16.68 -14.85
CA LEU A 328 -8.44 15.49 -14.06
C LEU A 328 -7.90 15.63 -12.63
N LYS A 329 -8.72 15.28 -11.63
CA LYS A 329 -8.40 15.43 -10.21
C LYS A 329 -7.50 14.30 -9.70
N VAL A 330 -6.29 14.18 -10.24
CA VAL A 330 -5.30 13.19 -9.82
C VAL A 330 -4.49 13.71 -8.64
N MET A 331 -3.80 14.83 -8.83
CA MET A 331 -3.00 15.58 -7.86
C MET A 331 -3.14 17.08 -8.19
N ASP A 332 -2.58 17.97 -7.38
CA ASP A 332 -2.49 19.37 -7.78
C ASP A 332 -1.59 19.55 -9.01
N ALA A 333 -1.86 20.62 -9.78
CA ALA A 333 -1.16 20.89 -11.03
C ALA A 333 0.36 21.05 -10.86
N ALA A 334 0.82 21.56 -9.71
CA ALA A 334 2.26 21.71 -9.45
C ALA A 334 2.93 20.34 -9.24
N GLY A 335 2.29 19.43 -8.52
CA GLY A 335 2.75 18.05 -8.38
C GLY A 335 2.80 17.30 -9.73
N ILE A 336 1.75 17.45 -10.54
CA ILE A 336 1.70 16.82 -11.88
C ILE A 336 2.79 17.37 -12.80
N ALA A 337 2.98 18.70 -12.84
CA ALA A 337 4.03 19.31 -13.65
C ALA A 337 5.42 18.83 -13.22
N LEU A 338 5.68 18.76 -11.91
CA LEU A 338 6.95 18.27 -11.38
C LEU A 338 7.20 16.80 -11.73
N ALA A 339 6.18 15.95 -11.69
CA ALA A 339 6.31 14.54 -12.05
C ALA A 339 6.56 14.35 -13.56
N ARG A 340 5.90 15.16 -14.39
CA ARG A 340 6.08 15.18 -15.85
C ARG A 340 7.50 15.57 -16.24
N ASP A 341 8.03 16.64 -15.65
CA ASP A 341 9.33 17.19 -16.05
C ASP A 341 10.50 16.22 -15.77
N ASP A 342 10.28 15.19 -14.93
CA ASP A 342 11.26 14.14 -14.58
C ASP A 342 10.81 12.74 -15.05
N ASP A 343 9.79 12.66 -15.91
CA ASP A 343 9.19 11.41 -16.44
C ASP A 343 8.87 10.36 -15.37
N LYS A 344 8.51 10.81 -14.16
CA LYS A 344 8.31 9.92 -13.01
C LYS A 344 6.95 9.25 -13.11
N PRO A 345 6.79 7.92 -13.15
CA PRO A 345 5.45 7.32 -13.25
C PRO A 345 4.64 7.47 -11.95
N ILE A 346 3.33 7.67 -12.11
CA ILE A 346 2.35 7.71 -11.00
C ILE A 346 1.33 6.59 -11.19
N MET A 347 1.08 5.83 -10.13
CA MET A 347 0.01 4.84 -10.04
C MET A 347 -1.01 5.28 -9.00
N VAL A 348 -2.28 5.32 -9.39
CA VAL A 348 -3.40 5.61 -8.49
C VAL A 348 -4.08 4.30 -8.12
N LEU A 349 -4.29 4.06 -6.83
CA LEU A 349 -4.92 2.84 -6.33
C LEU A 349 -5.89 3.14 -5.18
N ASN A 350 -6.78 2.20 -4.90
CA ASN A 350 -7.67 2.26 -3.75
C ASN A 350 -6.97 1.78 -2.47
N MET A 351 -7.36 2.34 -1.32
CA MET A 351 -6.89 1.93 0.01
C MET A 351 -7.95 1.16 0.78
#